data_AF-K9Q3M7-F1
#
_entry.id   AF-K9Q3M7-F1
#
_cell.length_a   1.000
_cell.length_b   1.000
_cell.length_c   1.000
_cell.angle_alpha   90.00
_cell.angle_beta   90.00
_cell.angle_gamma   90.00
#
_symmetry.space_group_name_H-M   'P 1'
#
loop_
_entity.id
_entity.type
_entity.pdbx_description
1 polymer ?
#
loop_
_entity_poly.entity_id
_entity_poly.type
_entity_poly.pdbx_seq_one_letter_code
_entity_poly.pdbx_strand_id
1 'polypeptide(L)'
;MLAIAPLSFAETKPGWGDWKPIAIHEEQNFSAGFSNIELGGYLDFEYYCNDQATEANIETEYSYRFSDLLDYIGTGKVEYRCSINDEPFATHIMTAVKTDISYPVCLQVQSDIGNGLRLRQDNNLSAPIIGILTNDSKVYDQSSPALIIPDTTGRQWLLLQQNHQENAWVSLSEKEGAHINFRLCS
;
A
#
# COMPACT_ATOMS: atom_id res chain seq x y z
N MET A 1 -39.31 14.99 12.46
CA MET A 1 -38.48 13.82 12.81
C MET A 1 -37.62 13.50 11.60
N LEU A 2 -36.35 13.92 11.60
CA LEU A 2 -35.39 13.41 10.62
C LEU A 2 -34.90 12.06 11.12
N ALA A 3 -35.07 11.04 10.30
CA ALA A 3 -34.45 9.75 10.53
C ALA A 3 -32.93 9.90 10.30
N ILE A 4 -32.15 9.72 11.35
CA ILE A 4 -30.70 9.56 11.24
C ILE A 4 -30.50 8.15 10.71
N ALA A 5 -30.10 8.03 9.44
CA ALA A 5 -29.59 6.78 8.93
C ALA A 5 -28.29 6.46 9.68
N PRO A 6 -28.09 5.23 10.19
CA PRO A 6 -26.82 4.86 10.78
C PRO A 6 -25.73 4.97 9.70
N LEU A 7 -24.77 5.86 9.91
CA LEU A 7 -23.57 5.93 9.10
C LEU A 7 -22.83 4.59 9.23
N SER A 8 -22.54 3.98 8.09
CA SER A 8 -21.91 2.68 7.98
C SER A 8 -20.47 2.75 8.52
N PHE A 9 -20.27 2.31 9.76
CA PHE A 9 -18.97 2.16 10.40
C PHE A 9 -18.19 0.97 9.81
N ALA A 10 -17.61 1.21 8.65
CA ALA A 10 -16.48 0.54 8.01
C ALA A 10 -16.58 0.91 6.54
N GLU A 11 -15.94 1.99 6.12
CA GLU A 11 -15.79 2.21 4.69
C GLU A 11 -14.72 1.23 4.19
N THR A 12 -15.14 -0.02 4.00
CA THR A 12 -14.34 -1.10 3.43
C THR A 12 -13.85 -0.62 2.08
N LYS A 13 -12.53 -0.51 1.94
CA LYS A 13 -11.89 -0.06 0.71
C LYS A 13 -11.22 -1.26 0.07
N PRO A 14 -11.54 -1.63 -1.18
CA PRO A 14 -10.90 -2.76 -1.84
C PRO A 14 -9.37 -2.64 -1.81
N GLY A 15 -8.68 -3.70 -1.38
CA GLY A 15 -7.22 -3.70 -1.25
C GLY A 15 -6.69 -3.12 0.06
N TRP A 16 -7.55 -2.94 1.06
CA TRP A 16 -7.19 -2.44 2.38
C TRP A 16 -7.79 -3.31 3.48
N GLY A 17 -7.02 -3.51 4.53
CA GLY A 17 -7.48 -4.16 5.75
C GLY A 17 -8.37 -3.28 6.62
N ASP A 18 -8.77 -3.84 7.76
CA ASP A 18 -9.60 -3.15 8.75
C ASP A 18 -8.84 -2.05 9.48
N TRP A 19 -9.60 -1.07 9.98
CA TRP A 19 -9.08 -0.02 10.85
C TRP A 19 -8.68 -0.60 12.20
N LYS A 20 -7.49 -0.22 12.65
CA LYS A 20 -6.87 -0.60 13.91
C LYS A 20 -6.60 0.64 14.76
N PRO A 21 -6.78 0.60 16.09
CA PRO A 21 -6.41 1.71 16.96
C PRO A 21 -4.92 2.02 16.89
N ILE A 22 -4.51 3.31 16.95
CA ILE A 22 -3.09 3.68 16.90
C ILE A 22 -2.26 3.10 18.05
N ALA A 23 -2.88 2.77 19.19
CA ALA A 23 -2.20 2.23 20.37
C ALA A 23 -1.45 0.91 20.11
N ILE A 24 -1.84 0.15 19.07
CA ILE A 24 -1.18 -1.12 18.69
C ILE A 24 -0.21 -0.95 17.51
N HIS A 25 0.07 0.29 17.10
CA HIS A 25 0.97 0.62 15.98
C HIS A 25 2.39 0.09 16.20
N GLU A 26 2.93 0.31 17.40
CA GLU A 26 4.29 -0.14 17.77
C GLU A 26 4.43 -1.68 17.80
N GLU A 27 3.32 -2.41 17.90
CA GLU A 27 3.31 -3.88 17.88
C GLU A 27 3.36 -4.45 16.46
N GLN A 28 3.22 -3.61 15.42
CA GLN A 28 3.27 -4.05 14.03
C GLN A 28 4.69 -3.90 13.49
N ASN A 29 5.22 -4.96 12.88
CA ASN A 29 6.55 -4.96 12.25
C ASN A 29 6.56 -4.18 10.92
N PHE A 30 6.39 -2.86 10.97
CA PHE A 30 6.45 -2.00 9.78
C PHE A 30 7.12 -0.64 10.06
N SER A 31 7.50 0.04 8.99
CA SER A 31 7.99 1.42 9.00
C SER A 31 7.27 2.23 7.93
N ALA A 32 7.05 3.53 8.19
CA ALA A 32 6.42 4.47 7.26
C ALA A 32 7.13 5.83 7.27
N GLY A 33 6.90 6.66 6.24
CA GLY A 33 7.49 8.00 6.14
C GLY A 33 8.89 8.02 5.53
N PHE A 34 8.99 7.56 4.28
CA PHE A 34 10.25 7.41 3.56
C PHE A 34 10.71 8.67 2.83
N SER A 35 9.91 9.76 2.88
CA SER A 35 10.28 11.06 2.32
C SER A 35 9.88 12.21 3.23
N ASN A 36 10.60 13.33 3.12
CA ASN A 36 10.26 14.57 3.85
C ASN A 36 8.85 15.08 3.49
N ILE A 37 8.35 14.79 2.29
CA ILE A 37 6.99 15.15 1.87
C ILE A 37 5.96 14.32 2.65
N GLU A 38 6.19 13.02 2.82
CA GLU A 38 5.31 12.17 3.63
C GLU A 38 5.34 12.57 5.10
N LEU A 39 6.54 12.81 5.67
CA LEU A 39 6.67 13.21 7.06
C LEU A 39 6.04 14.58 7.34
N GLY A 40 6.28 15.57 6.46
CA GLY A 40 5.65 16.88 6.57
C GLY A 40 4.12 16.80 6.42
N GLY A 41 3.64 16.04 5.44
CA GLY A 41 2.20 15.84 5.24
C GLY A 41 1.51 15.14 6.41
N TYR A 42 2.20 14.21 7.09
CA TYR A 42 1.68 13.58 8.31
C TYR A 42 1.58 14.57 9.47
N LEU A 43 2.59 15.43 9.66
CA LEU A 43 2.54 16.48 10.69
C LEU A 43 1.41 17.49 10.42
N ASP A 44 1.21 17.88 9.16
CA ASP A 44 0.10 18.75 8.76
C ASP A 44 -1.26 18.10 9.05
N PHE A 45 -1.37 16.79 8.78
CA PHE A 45 -2.55 16.00 9.12
C PHE A 45 -2.80 15.97 10.63
N GLU A 46 -1.78 15.68 11.45
CA GLU A 46 -1.91 15.66 12.91
C GLU A 46 -2.31 17.03 13.46
N TYR A 47 -1.68 18.10 12.96
CA TYR A 47 -2.03 19.47 13.33
C TYR A 47 -3.50 19.78 13.01
N TYR A 48 -3.95 19.44 11.80
CA TYR A 48 -5.32 19.71 11.35
C TYR A 48 -6.37 18.97 12.20
N CYS A 49 -6.12 17.70 12.54
CA CYS A 49 -7.00 16.95 13.41
C CYS A 49 -7.08 17.54 14.84
N ASN A 50 -5.92 17.91 15.41
CA ASN A 50 -5.85 18.44 16.77
C ASN A 50 -6.44 19.85 16.90
N ASP A 51 -6.26 20.70 15.89
CA ASP A 51 -6.89 22.03 15.81
C ASP A 51 -8.42 21.91 15.91
N GLN A 52 -9.00 21.02 15.13
CA GLN A 52 -10.45 20.80 15.07
C GLN A 52 -11.02 20.14 16.33
N ALA A 53 -10.28 19.19 16.92
CA ALA A 53 -10.66 18.60 18.20
C ALA A 53 -10.59 19.62 19.34
N THR A 54 -9.59 20.52 19.32
CA THR A 54 -9.45 21.61 20.29
C THR A 54 -10.60 22.60 20.20
N GLU A 55 -11.01 23.00 18.98
CA GLU A 55 -12.18 23.86 18.76
C GLU A 55 -13.48 23.22 19.28
N ALA A 56 -13.59 21.89 19.18
CA ALA A 56 -14.73 21.13 19.68
C ALA A 56 -14.66 20.82 21.19
N ASN A 57 -13.52 21.08 21.85
CA ASN A 57 -13.23 20.68 23.24
C ASN A 57 -13.39 19.16 23.48
N ILE A 58 -12.87 18.36 22.55
CA ILE A 58 -12.91 16.88 22.54
C ILE A 58 -11.50 16.35 22.25
N GLU A 59 -11.19 15.11 22.66
CA GLU A 59 -9.92 14.45 22.31
C GLU A 59 -9.96 13.85 20.90
N THR A 60 -8.84 13.94 20.17
CA THR A 60 -8.68 13.29 18.87
C THR A 60 -8.41 11.81 19.04
N GLU A 61 -9.17 10.96 18.34
CA GLU A 61 -8.87 9.53 18.27
C GLU A 61 -8.19 9.19 16.94
N TYR A 62 -7.12 8.39 16.99
CA TYR A 62 -6.40 7.96 15.80
C TYR A 62 -6.51 6.45 15.55
N SER A 63 -6.67 6.10 14.28
CA SER A 63 -6.65 4.73 13.79
C SER A 63 -5.83 4.63 12.51
N TYR A 64 -5.43 3.42 12.15
CA TYR A 64 -4.71 3.15 10.91
C TYR A 64 -5.16 1.85 10.26
N ARG A 65 -4.90 1.71 8.96
CA ARG A 65 -5.04 0.45 8.23
C ARG A 65 -3.95 0.32 7.18
N PHE A 66 -3.70 -0.91 6.71
CA PHE A 66 -2.73 -1.18 5.67
C PHE A 66 -3.40 -1.56 4.36
N SER A 67 -2.73 -1.22 3.25
CA SER A 67 -3.04 -1.84 1.97
C SER A 67 -2.59 -3.31 1.98
N ASP A 68 -3.32 -4.19 1.32
CA ASP A 68 -3.02 -5.62 1.25
C ASP A 68 -1.63 -5.90 0.65
N LEU A 69 -1.12 -5.00 -0.20
CA LEU A 69 0.22 -5.09 -0.78
C LEU A 69 1.31 -5.28 0.28
N LEU A 70 1.16 -4.68 1.47
CA LEU A 70 2.15 -4.77 2.53
C LEU A 70 2.39 -6.24 2.91
N ASP A 71 1.34 -7.05 3.04
CA ASP A 71 1.45 -8.46 3.41
C ASP A 71 1.87 -9.36 2.24
N TYR A 72 1.55 -8.97 1.01
CA TYR A 72 1.88 -9.78 -0.17
C TYR A 72 3.30 -9.56 -0.69
N ILE A 73 3.83 -8.33 -0.63
CA ILE A 73 5.14 -8.01 -1.22
C ILE A 73 6.06 -7.24 -0.27
N GLY A 74 5.67 -7.02 0.98
CA GLY A 74 6.49 -6.33 1.97
C GLY A 74 6.55 -4.81 1.82
N THR A 75 5.95 -4.25 0.76
CA THR A 75 5.78 -2.81 0.53
C THR A 75 4.33 -2.53 0.21
N GLY A 76 3.78 -1.47 0.78
CA GLY A 76 2.43 -1.01 0.52
C GLY A 76 2.24 0.41 1.03
N LYS A 77 1.05 0.66 1.56
CA LYS A 77 0.65 1.93 2.15
C LYS A 77 0.06 1.70 3.52
N VAL A 78 0.27 2.68 4.40
CA VAL A 78 -0.52 2.88 5.62
C VAL A 78 -1.42 4.08 5.41
N GLU A 79 -2.67 3.96 5.84
CA GLU A 79 -3.61 5.06 5.90
C GLU A 79 -3.92 5.32 7.37
N TYR A 80 -3.65 6.53 7.83
CA TYR A 80 -4.04 7.03 9.13
C TYR A 80 -5.37 7.76 9.02
N ARG A 81 -6.16 7.71 10.08
CA ARG A 81 -7.42 8.42 10.25
C ARG A 81 -7.45 9.06 11.61
N CYS A 82 -7.97 10.28 11.67
CA CYS A 82 -8.44 10.86 12.91
C CYS A 82 -9.97 10.91 12.92
N SER A 83 -10.53 10.67 14.10
CA SER A 83 -11.96 10.80 14.38
C SER A 83 -12.14 11.85 15.47
N ILE A 84 -13.21 12.65 15.36
CA ILE A 84 -13.60 13.65 16.34
C ILE A 84 -15.03 13.33 16.74
N ASN A 85 -15.26 13.07 18.03
CA ASN A 85 -16.58 12.65 18.54
C ASN A 85 -17.10 11.39 17.82
N ASP A 86 -16.26 10.35 17.73
CA ASP A 86 -16.51 9.08 17.04
C ASP A 86 -16.75 9.15 15.51
N GLU A 87 -16.75 10.35 14.92
CA GLU A 87 -16.96 10.54 13.48
C GLU A 87 -15.63 10.69 12.73
N PRO A 88 -15.41 9.95 11.63
CA PRO A 88 -14.22 10.12 10.80
C PRO A 88 -14.09 11.56 10.29
N PHE A 89 -12.95 12.19 10.56
CA PHE A 89 -12.72 13.60 10.21
C PHE A 89 -11.77 13.75 9.01
N ALA A 90 -10.57 13.16 9.09
CA ALA A 90 -9.57 13.25 8.04
C ALA A 90 -8.75 11.95 7.95
N THR A 91 -8.09 11.76 6.79
CA THR A 91 -7.18 10.66 6.54
C THR A 91 -5.88 11.12 5.90
N HIS A 92 -4.78 10.41 6.14
CA HIS A 92 -3.48 10.63 5.51
C HIS A 92 -2.84 9.31 5.10
N ILE A 93 -2.24 9.24 3.91
CA ILE A 93 -1.66 8.02 3.36
C ILE A 93 -0.15 8.18 3.21
N MET A 94 0.60 7.19 3.68
CA MET A 94 2.06 7.12 3.55
C MET A 94 2.48 5.76 3.01
N THR A 95 3.66 5.71 2.41
CA THR A 95 4.33 4.45 2.05
C THR A 95 4.67 3.68 3.32
N ALA A 96 4.46 2.37 3.30
CA ALA A 96 4.80 1.46 4.39
C ALA A 96 5.62 0.28 3.88
N VAL A 97 6.58 -0.19 4.69
CA VAL A 97 7.34 -1.43 4.44
C VAL A 97 7.34 -2.31 5.68
N LYS A 98 7.36 -3.63 5.50
CA LYS A 98 7.55 -4.58 6.60
C LYS A 98 9.00 -4.53 7.09
N THR A 99 9.21 -4.59 8.40
CA THR A 99 10.54 -4.54 9.03
C THR A 99 11.03 -5.92 9.48
N ASP A 100 10.16 -6.93 9.48
CA ASP A 100 10.46 -8.32 9.85
C ASP A 100 10.83 -9.21 8.65
N ILE A 101 11.04 -8.62 7.47
CA ILE A 101 11.46 -9.33 6.26
C ILE A 101 12.91 -9.00 5.89
N SER A 102 13.64 -9.99 5.37
CA SER A 102 15.02 -9.80 4.92
C SER A 102 15.05 -9.16 3.53
N TYR A 103 16.05 -8.30 3.31
CA TYR A 103 16.31 -7.66 2.02
C TYR A 103 17.54 -8.30 1.31
N PRO A 104 17.54 -8.49 -0.02
CA PRO A 104 16.48 -8.14 -0.98
C PRO A 104 15.22 -8.99 -0.79
N VAL A 105 14.06 -8.40 -1.04
CA VAL A 105 12.77 -9.04 -0.77
C VAL A 105 12.52 -10.13 -1.81
N CYS A 106 12.40 -11.38 -1.36
CA CYS A 106 12.06 -12.50 -2.24
C CYS A 106 10.55 -12.54 -2.50
N LEU A 107 10.17 -12.43 -3.77
CA LEU A 107 8.80 -12.53 -4.24
C LEU A 107 8.64 -13.75 -5.13
N GLN A 108 7.57 -14.51 -4.91
CA GLN A 108 7.18 -15.64 -5.75
C GLN A 108 5.98 -15.25 -6.62
N VAL A 109 6.05 -15.56 -7.92
CA VAL A 109 4.99 -15.29 -8.89
C VAL A 109 3.81 -16.23 -8.70
N GLN A 110 2.60 -15.67 -8.68
CA GLN A 110 1.33 -16.40 -8.53
C GLN A 110 0.22 -15.81 -9.43
N SER A 111 0.49 -15.69 -10.73
CA SER A 111 -0.52 -15.22 -11.71
C SER A 111 -1.69 -16.19 -11.78
N ASP A 112 -2.91 -15.66 -11.67
CA ASP A 112 -4.18 -16.38 -11.87
C ASP A 112 -4.47 -16.64 -13.36
N ILE A 113 -3.85 -15.85 -14.26
CA ILE A 113 -4.03 -15.94 -15.71
C ILE A 113 -2.77 -16.51 -16.38
N GLY A 114 -2.95 -17.62 -17.11
CA GLY A 114 -1.92 -18.20 -17.99
C GLY A 114 -0.76 -18.86 -17.24
N ASN A 115 0.40 -18.97 -17.91
CA ASN A 115 1.59 -19.63 -17.37
C ASN A 115 2.57 -18.67 -16.66
N GLY A 116 2.16 -17.42 -16.37
CA GLY A 116 3.02 -16.43 -15.73
C GLY A 116 2.78 -14.99 -16.18
N LEU A 117 3.70 -14.10 -15.79
CA LEU A 117 3.65 -12.66 -16.01
C LEU A 117 4.62 -12.21 -17.11
N ARG A 118 4.21 -11.23 -17.91
CA ARG A 118 5.06 -10.61 -18.93
C ARG A 118 5.90 -9.50 -18.31
N LEU A 119 7.21 -9.54 -18.53
CA LEU A 119 8.13 -8.45 -18.24
C LEU A 119 8.15 -7.47 -19.39
N ARG A 120 8.11 -6.18 -19.10
CA ARG A 120 8.04 -5.10 -20.09
C ARG A 120 9.09 -4.04 -19.86
N GLN A 121 9.49 -3.34 -20.93
CA GLN A 121 10.44 -2.23 -20.82
C GLN A 121 9.86 -1.00 -20.13
N ASP A 122 8.54 -0.88 -20.07
CA ASP A 122 7.85 0.25 -19.46
C ASP A 122 6.55 -0.19 -18.79
N ASN A 123 6.01 0.63 -17.89
CA ASN A 123 4.89 0.33 -17.00
C ASN A 123 3.52 0.44 -17.69
N ASN A 124 3.36 -0.13 -18.89
CA ASN A 124 2.09 -0.12 -19.60
C ASN A 124 1.93 -1.34 -20.52
N LEU A 125 0.68 -1.65 -20.89
CA LEU A 125 0.37 -2.84 -21.70
C LEU A 125 0.86 -2.77 -23.16
N SER A 126 1.12 -1.57 -23.68
CA SER A 126 1.66 -1.38 -25.03
C SER A 126 3.18 -1.52 -25.12
N ALA A 127 3.88 -1.46 -23.98
CA ALA A 127 5.34 -1.53 -23.94
C ALA A 127 5.87 -2.89 -24.43
N PRO A 128 7.03 -2.94 -25.11
CA PRO A 128 7.62 -4.19 -25.57
C PRO A 128 7.80 -5.21 -24.45
N ILE A 129 7.50 -6.47 -24.75
CA ILE A 129 7.75 -7.59 -23.84
C ILE A 129 9.21 -8.00 -23.97
N ILE A 130 9.94 -8.01 -22.85
CA ILE A 130 11.36 -8.38 -22.78
C ILE A 130 11.61 -9.72 -22.09
N GLY A 131 10.57 -10.31 -21.52
CA GLY A 131 10.68 -11.60 -20.86
C GLY A 131 9.36 -12.09 -20.29
N ILE A 132 9.41 -13.27 -19.68
CA ILE A 132 8.29 -13.90 -19.02
C ILE A 132 8.78 -14.45 -17.68
N LEU A 133 8.07 -14.14 -16.61
CA LEU A 133 8.22 -14.81 -15.33
C LEU A 133 7.15 -15.88 -15.22
N THR A 134 7.54 -17.15 -15.14
CA THR A 134 6.57 -18.24 -14.96
C THR A 134 5.98 -18.22 -13.56
N ASN A 135 4.80 -18.80 -13.37
CA ASN A 135 4.31 -19.08 -12.02
C ASN A 135 5.33 -19.89 -11.21
N ASP A 136 5.33 -19.66 -9.90
CA ASP A 136 6.27 -20.19 -8.91
C ASP A 136 7.74 -19.74 -9.04
N SER A 137 8.09 -19.01 -10.10
CA SER A 137 9.43 -18.40 -10.21
C SER A 137 9.63 -17.36 -9.09
N LYS A 138 10.88 -17.26 -8.63
CA LYS A 138 11.29 -16.31 -7.60
C LYS A 138 12.01 -15.13 -8.25
N VAL A 139 11.66 -13.93 -7.82
CA VAL A 139 12.36 -12.69 -8.14
C VAL A 139 12.77 -12.00 -6.83
N TYR A 140 13.84 -11.24 -6.88
CA TYR A 140 14.35 -10.53 -5.71
C TYR A 140 14.25 -9.03 -5.97
N ASP A 141 13.34 -8.35 -5.27
CA ASP A 141 13.24 -6.90 -5.32
C ASP A 141 14.42 -6.28 -4.57
N GLN A 142 15.19 -5.48 -5.31
CA GLN A 142 16.35 -4.74 -4.83
C GLN A 142 15.95 -3.33 -4.38
N SER A 143 14.67 -3.00 -4.23
CA SER A 143 14.23 -1.70 -3.71
C SER A 143 13.57 -1.86 -2.34
N SER A 144 13.79 -0.88 -1.46
CA SER A 144 13.08 -0.75 -0.18
C SER A 144 12.83 0.73 0.10
N PRO A 145 11.59 1.23 -0.06
CA PRO A 145 10.39 0.52 -0.52
C PRO A 145 10.48 0.02 -1.97
N ALA A 146 9.69 -1.01 -2.30
CA ALA A 146 9.44 -1.42 -3.67
C ALA A 146 8.86 -0.27 -4.51
N LEU A 147 9.31 -0.09 -5.75
CA LEU A 147 8.75 0.94 -6.62
C LEU A 147 7.50 0.42 -7.33
N ILE A 148 6.35 0.96 -6.96
CA ILE A 148 5.03 0.61 -7.50
C ILE A 148 4.42 1.84 -8.17
N ILE A 149 4.14 1.76 -9.46
CA ILE A 149 3.55 2.86 -10.23
C ILE A 149 2.26 2.38 -10.90
N PRO A 150 1.11 3.05 -10.68
CA PRO A 150 -0.08 2.80 -11.47
C PRO A 150 0.05 3.38 -12.88
N ASP A 151 -0.47 2.68 -13.89
CA ASP A 151 -0.64 3.27 -15.22
C ASP A 151 -1.97 4.04 -15.33
N THR A 152 -2.24 4.60 -16.51
CA THR A 152 -3.47 5.39 -16.76
C THR A 152 -4.76 4.59 -16.67
N THR A 153 -4.69 3.25 -16.65
CA THR A 153 -5.84 2.36 -16.45
C THR A 153 -6.05 1.99 -14.97
N GLY A 154 -5.12 2.38 -14.10
CA GLY A 154 -5.11 2.04 -12.67
C GLY A 154 -4.37 0.73 -12.36
N ARG A 155 -3.83 0.03 -13.37
CA ARG A 155 -3.03 -1.18 -13.19
C ARG A 155 -1.74 -0.85 -12.46
N GLN A 156 -1.45 -1.60 -11.41
CA GLN A 156 -0.26 -1.39 -10.60
C GLN A 156 0.91 -2.18 -11.22
N TRP A 157 2.03 -1.49 -11.42
CA TRP A 157 3.25 -2.08 -11.96
C TRP A 157 4.36 -2.05 -10.92
N LEU A 158 5.01 -3.19 -10.74
CA LEU A 158 6.20 -3.33 -9.92
C LEU A 158 7.43 -3.20 -10.81
N LEU A 159 8.36 -2.33 -10.42
CA LEU A 159 9.69 -2.29 -11.03
C LEU A 159 10.53 -3.42 -10.46
N LEU A 160 11.07 -4.27 -11.33
CA LEU A 160 12.08 -5.26 -10.99
C LEU A 160 13.44 -4.77 -11.50
N GLN A 161 14.36 -4.54 -10.57
CA GLN A 161 15.75 -4.26 -10.92
C GLN A 161 16.47 -5.58 -11.17
N GLN A 162 16.81 -5.84 -12.43
CA GLN A 162 17.67 -6.97 -12.78
C GLN A 162 19.12 -6.51 -12.77
N ASN A 163 19.97 -7.18 -11.98
CA ASN A 163 21.38 -6.85 -11.81
C ASN A 163 22.07 -6.51 -13.14
N HIS A 164 22.36 -5.22 -13.35
CA HIS A 164 23.04 -4.65 -14.53
C HIS A 164 22.28 -4.69 -15.88
N GLN A 165 20.96 -4.92 -15.87
CA GLN A 165 20.10 -4.85 -17.05
C GLN A 165 19.09 -3.70 -16.95
N GLU A 166 18.46 -3.38 -18.09
CA GLU A 166 17.39 -2.39 -18.19
C GLU A 166 16.28 -2.66 -17.16
N ASN A 167 15.70 -1.58 -16.64
CA ASN A 167 14.51 -1.62 -15.78
C ASN A 167 13.41 -2.48 -16.43
N ALA A 168 12.89 -3.47 -15.69
CA ALA A 168 11.80 -4.31 -16.16
C ALA A 168 10.55 -4.10 -15.30
N TRP A 169 9.43 -3.85 -15.94
CA TRP A 169 8.14 -3.67 -15.30
C TRP A 169 7.29 -4.91 -15.42
N VAL A 170 6.63 -5.28 -14.33
CA VAL A 170 5.70 -6.41 -14.27
C VAL A 170 4.38 -5.98 -13.65
N SER A 171 3.26 -6.51 -14.16
CA SER A 171 1.96 -6.21 -13.59
C SER A 171 1.83 -6.84 -12.20
N LEU A 172 1.72 -6.00 -11.18
CA LEU A 172 1.52 -6.40 -9.79
C LEU A 172 0.05 -6.80 -9.55
N SER A 173 -0.88 -5.97 -10.02
CA SER A 173 -2.33 -6.18 -9.94
C SER A 173 -3.03 -5.42 -11.07
N GLU A 174 -4.24 -5.82 -11.47
CA GLU A 174 -5.01 -5.08 -12.49
C GLU A 174 -5.48 -3.70 -12.01
N LYS A 175 -5.68 -3.54 -10.70
CA LYS A 175 -6.05 -2.31 -10.00
C LYS A 175 -5.92 -2.51 -8.50
N GLU A 176 -6.04 -1.43 -7.74
CA GLU A 176 -6.13 -1.50 -6.27
C GLU A 176 -7.28 -2.46 -5.83
N GLY A 177 -6.96 -3.39 -4.94
CA GLY A 177 -7.88 -4.42 -4.46
C GLY A 177 -8.15 -5.59 -5.39
N ALA A 178 -7.51 -5.66 -6.56
CA ALA A 178 -7.52 -6.86 -7.40
C ALA A 178 -6.53 -7.92 -6.88
N HIS A 179 -6.55 -9.10 -7.50
CA HIS A 179 -5.57 -10.16 -7.25
C HIS A 179 -4.13 -9.63 -7.38
N ILE A 180 -3.28 -10.01 -6.42
CA ILE A 180 -1.87 -9.63 -6.38
C ILE A 180 -1.03 -10.79 -6.93
N ASN A 181 -0.36 -10.55 -8.05
CA ASN A 181 0.37 -11.59 -8.80
C ASN A 181 1.66 -12.07 -8.14
N PHE A 182 1.94 -11.63 -6.92
CA PHE A 182 3.13 -11.97 -6.15
C PHE A 182 2.75 -12.29 -4.71
N ARG A 183 3.54 -13.12 -4.06
CA ARG A 183 3.56 -13.32 -2.61
C ARG A 183 4.99 -13.30 -2.10
N LEU A 184 5.19 -12.98 -0.83
CA LEU A 184 6.47 -13.18 -0.14
C LEU A 184 6.86 -14.66 -0.23
N CYS A 185 8.14 -14.92 -0.46
CA CYS A 185 8.67 -16.28 -0.36
C CYS A 185 8.50 -16.82 1.08
N SER A 186 8.23 -18.12 1.19
CA SER A 186 8.34 -18.88 2.45
C SER A 186 9.75 -19.36 2.70
#